data_AF-A0A183K7N4-F1
#
_entry.id   AF-A0A183K7N4-F1
#
_cell.length_a   1.000
_cell.length_b   1.000
_cell.length_c   1.000
_cell.angle_alpha   90.00
_cell.angle_beta   90.00
_cell.angle_gamma   90.00
#
_symmetry.space_group_name_H-M   'P 1'
#
loop_
_entity.id
_entity.type
_entity.pdbx_description
1 polymer ?
#
loop_
_entity_poly.entity_id
_entity_poly.type
_entity_poly.pdbx_seq_one_letter_code
_entity_poly.pdbx_strand_id
1 'polypeptide(L)'
;MYLTLLNQYSCELQAVILLSICLGTFFIGALLIYLVTLSQRRRKKGNVDEENLRKLLRFKNSLWLLKSTKATLAGKNAFGRFLILSRTLSGLLCMCIYLWNAHQILSENTFCIAFTEQWRFYVEMSLLGFLYFARLTKIPESLVLLRIINHERSIRIVDLIFKLLAAWTVIAGIAFILEHIGNFWTTEANNQKLEYLDCLYMILVTLATVGYGDIVCTSYLGRIFIIFVIIGTLVSVTTHMSELSELFKQHNQYNKAIYMEHNPRHIVVCGSINYHTLSIFFDEYVNADQGHYDENMMIVILSEIDPDISLTALLQRESTTMRFLKGSVTLPEDLERAKVRTAEAVIILSDKCSQTPVEDDWKNLMCVVSIKNLYPNIRIICELMLIESKVWMSNIPGWKEHESDQFDRAICLTQMKLGLLALNCVSNGISTLLCNFIMRDSVPTAAIRKTLPRWINEYFQGTKYKLYTVKLSHAFDGMIFQQLVGFAMEFWGLLLLAVQVYTNNDKKTQMIINPGVRVRINTHRMRAVVLAKNLIEAQR
;
A
#
# COMPACT_ATOMS: atom_id res chain seq x y z
N MET A 1 -23.02 41.33 -58.37
CA MET A 1 -23.38 39.95 -58.76
C MET A 1 -22.21 38.95 -58.66
N TYR A 2 -20.94 39.37 -58.84
CA TYR A 2 -19.77 38.48 -58.63
C TYR A 2 -19.34 38.30 -57.16
N LEU A 3 -19.61 39.26 -56.27
CA LEU A 3 -19.28 39.15 -54.83
C LEU A 3 -20.20 38.18 -54.05
N THR A 4 -21.40 37.91 -54.56
CA THR A 4 -22.35 36.99 -53.90
C THR A 4 -21.99 35.52 -54.13
N LEU A 5 -21.34 35.18 -55.25
CA LEU A 5 -20.88 33.82 -55.53
C LEU A 5 -19.63 33.44 -54.72
N LEU A 6 -18.72 34.38 -54.45
CA LEU A 6 -17.54 34.15 -53.60
C LEU A 6 -17.89 33.92 -52.12
N ASN A 7 -18.93 34.58 -51.61
CA ASN A 7 -19.42 34.37 -50.24
C ASN A 7 -20.12 33.01 -50.04
N GLN A 8 -20.64 32.40 -51.12
CA GLN A 8 -21.29 31.10 -51.06
C GLN A 8 -20.24 29.97 -50.95
N TYR A 9 -19.13 30.07 -51.67
CA TYR A 9 -18.01 29.12 -51.58
C TYR A 9 -17.32 29.15 -50.20
N SER A 10 -17.23 30.31 -49.54
CA SER A 10 -16.68 30.40 -48.18
C SER A 10 -17.59 29.75 -47.13
N CYS A 11 -18.92 29.84 -47.29
CA CYS A 11 -19.87 29.19 -46.39
C CYS A 11 -19.84 27.66 -46.53
N GLU A 12 -19.75 27.13 -47.76
CA GLU A 12 -19.62 25.68 -47.96
C GLU A 12 -18.28 25.15 -47.45
N LEU A 13 -17.17 25.88 -47.67
CA LEU A 13 -15.87 25.51 -47.14
C LEU A 13 -15.85 25.55 -45.60
N GLN A 14 -16.47 26.57 -44.98
CA GLN A 14 -16.59 26.68 -43.53
C GLN A 14 -17.52 25.60 -42.94
N ALA A 15 -18.62 25.27 -43.62
CA ALA A 15 -19.49 24.16 -43.25
C ALA A 15 -18.78 22.81 -43.36
N VAL A 16 -17.95 22.61 -44.39
CA VAL A 16 -17.12 21.40 -44.56
C VAL A 16 -16.02 21.34 -43.49
N ILE A 17 -15.39 22.45 -43.13
CA ILE A 17 -14.40 22.50 -42.03
C ILE A 17 -15.09 22.20 -40.69
N LEU A 18 -16.27 22.76 -40.42
CA LEU A 18 -17.02 22.47 -39.20
C LEU A 18 -17.50 21.02 -39.15
N LEU A 19 -18.00 20.49 -40.27
CA LEU A 19 -18.38 19.10 -40.43
C LEU A 19 -17.15 18.19 -40.23
N SER A 20 -15.98 18.60 -40.72
CA SER A 20 -14.72 17.87 -40.56
C SER A 20 -14.21 17.87 -39.11
N ILE A 21 -14.42 18.94 -38.34
CA ILE A 21 -14.05 19.02 -36.93
C ILE A 21 -15.04 18.23 -36.06
N CYS A 22 -16.33 18.29 -36.37
CA CYS A 22 -17.36 17.46 -35.72
C CYS A 22 -17.19 15.96 -36.05
N LEU A 23 -16.92 15.62 -37.31
CA LEU A 23 -16.60 14.25 -37.72
C LEU A 23 -15.26 13.83 -37.12
N GLY A 24 -14.26 14.71 -37.08
CA GLY A 24 -12.95 14.45 -36.48
C GLY A 24 -13.04 14.13 -34.99
N THR A 25 -13.78 14.93 -34.22
CA THR A 25 -14.04 14.66 -32.80
C THR A 25 -14.88 13.41 -32.58
N PHE A 26 -15.83 13.12 -33.47
CA PHE A 26 -16.60 11.87 -33.48
C PHE A 26 -15.71 10.64 -33.75
N PHE A 27 -14.83 10.71 -34.75
CA PHE A 27 -13.92 9.63 -35.13
C PHE A 27 -12.81 9.43 -34.10
N ILE A 28 -12.26 10.49 -33.51
CA ILE A 28 -11.29 10.41 -32.41
C ILE A 28 -11.94 9.78 -31.17
N GLY A 29 -13.18 10.17 -30.84
CA GLY A 29 -13.96 9.55 -29.78
C GLY A 29 -14.24 8.06 -30.03
N ALA A 30 -14.60 7.69 -31.26
CA ALA A 30 -14.81 6.31 -31.67
C ALA A 30 -13.51 5.48 -31.64
N LEU A 31 -12.38 6.07 -32.07
CA LEU A 31 -11.06 5.44 -32.06
C LEU A 31 -10.56 5.22 -30.62
N LEU A 32 -10.75 6.18 -29.73
CA LEU A 32 -10.45 6.02 -28.30
C LEU A 32 -11.30 4.92 -27.66
N ILE A 33 -12.58 4.80 -28.01
CA ILE A 33 -13.43 3.69 -27.57
C ILE A 33 -12.93 2.35 -28.10
N TYR A 34 -12.51 2.30 -29.37
CA TYR A 34 -11.94 1.09 -29.98
C TYR A 34 -10.64 0.68 -29.27
N LEU A 35 -9.74 1.61 -29.00
CA LEU A 35 -8.47 1.36 -28.31
C LEU A 35 -8.68 0.96 -26.84
N VAL A 36 -9.61 1.61 -26.13
CA VAL A 36 -9.95 1.26 -24.74
C VAL A 36 -10.59 -0.13 -24.69
N THR A 37 -11.50 -0.48 -25.60
CA THR A 37 -12.09 -1.83 -25.68
C THR A 37 -11.07 -2.90 -26.06
N LEU A 38 -10.09 -2.59 -26.93
CA LEU A 38 -8.96 -3.46 -27.24
C LEU A 38 -8.04 -3.66 -26.02
N SER A 39 -7.76 -2.60 -25.27
CA SER A 39 -6.96 -2.68 -24.04
C SER A 39 -7.66 -3.53 -22.96
N GLN A 40 -8.98 -3.40 -22.82
CA GLN A 40 -9.77 -4.19 -21.88
C GLN A 40 -9.89 -5.66 -22.32
N ARG A 41 -9.95 -5.94 -23.63
CA ARG A 41 -9.88 -7.32 -24.16
C ARG A 41 -8.51 -7.96 -23.94
N ARG A 42 -7.41 -7.20 -24.03
CA ARG A 42 -6.07 -7.70 -23.69
C ARG A 42 -5.90 -7.95 -22.19
N ARG A 43 -6.45 -7.09 -21.32
CA ARG A 43 -6.45 -7.33 -19.85
C ARG A 43 -7.30 -8.52 -19.40
N LYS A 44 -8.38 -8.85 -20.11
CA LYS A 44 -9.23 -10.02 -19.78
C LYS A 44 -8.67 -11.38 -20.20
N LYS A 45 -7.61 -11.44 -21.01
CA LYS A 45 -6.95 -12.70 -21.40
C LYS A 45 -5.98 -13.25 -20.34
N GLY A 46 -5.90 -12.62 -19.17
CA GLY A 46 -5.01 -13.02 -18.07
C GLY A 46 -5.65 -13.78 -16.90
N ASN A 47 -6.97 -14.00 -16.85
CA ASN A 47 -7.61 -14.74 -15.74
C ASN A 47 -8.09 -16.13 -16.18
N VAL A 48 -7.48 -17.13 -15.56
CA VAL A 48 -7.57 -18.58 -15.78
C VAL A 48 -8.83 -19.17 -15.13
N ASP A 49 -10.02 -18.65 -15.48
CA ASP A 49 -11.30 -19.18 -14.93
C ASP A 49 -12.33 -19.60 -15.98
N GLU A 50 -11.98 -19.51 -17.26
CA GLU A 50 -12.93 -19.79 -18.35
C GLU A 50 -13.15 -21.29 -18.61
N GLU A 51 -12.35 -22.17 -18.01
CA GLU A 51 -12.45 -23.63 -18.19
C GLU A 51 -13.39 -24.28 -17.17
N ASN A 52 -13.50 -23.71 -15.96
CA ASN A 52 -14.46 -24.15 -14.94
C ASN A 52 -15.88 -23.66 -15.26
N LEU A 53 -16.02 -22.47 -15.86
CA LEU A 53 -17.31 -21.95 -16.30
C LEU A 53 -17.89 -22.74 -17.50
N ARG A 54 -17.03 -23.30 -18.36
CA ARG A 54 -17.44 -24.13 -19.52
C ARG A 54 -17.98 -25.50 -19.11
N LYS A 55 -17.54 -26.07 -17.97
CA LYS A 55 -18.07 -27.34 -17.45
C LYS A 55 -19.47 -27.19 -16.83
N LEU A 56 -19.82 -26.02 -16.29
CA LEU A 56 -21.13 -25.74 -15.69
C LEU A 56 -22.24 -25.38 -16.71
N LEU A 57 -21.89 -25.00 -17.93
CA LEU A 57 -22.85 -24.50 -18.95
C LEU A 57 -23.37 -25.58 -19.93
N ARG A 58 -23.40 -26.86 -19.53
CA ARG A 58 -23.97 -27.96 -20.36
C ARG A 58 -25.50 -28.05 -20.37
N PHE A 59 -26.24 -27.11 -19.79
CA PHE A 59 -27.71 -27.16 -19.81
C PHE A 59 -28.37 -25.98 -20.54
N LYS A 60 -28.90 -26.30 -21.74
CA LYS A 60 -30.16 -25.86 -22.36
C LYS A 60 -30.36 -24.39 -22.83
N ASN A 61 -30.25 -24.20 -24.15
CA ASN A 61 -31.19 -23.55 -25.10
C ASN A 61 -31.90 -22.20 -24.85
N SER A 62 -31.43 -21.28 -24.02
CA SER A 62 -32.02 -19.90 -23.95
C SER A 62 -31.01 -18.75 -24.07
N LEU A 63 -29.81 -19.00 -24.62
CA LEU A 63 -28.71 -18.03 -24.59
C LEU A 63 -28.69 -16.97 -25.70
N TRP A 64 -29.51 -17.06 -26.76
CA TRP A 64 -29.46 -16.08 -27.85
C TRP A 64 -30.06 -14.72 -27.43
N LEU A 65 -31.23 -14.75 -26.78
CA LEU A 65 -31.87 -13.56 -26.21
C LEU A 65 -31.05 -12.94 -25.08
N LEU A 66 -30.38 -13.76 -24.25
CA LEU A 66 -29.53 -13.26 -23.15
C LEU A 66 -28.19 -12.68 -23.65
N LYS A 67 -27.61 -13.21 -24.74
CA LYS A 67 -26.43 -12.64 -25.40
C LYS A 67 -26.77 -11.34 -26.14
N SER A 68 -27.92 -11.27 -26.81
CA SER A 68 -28.35 -10.08 -27.52
C SER A 68 -28.74 -8.95 -26.55
N THR A 69 -29.38 -9.28 -25.43
CA THR A 69 -29.66 -8.34 -24.33
C THR A 69 -28.39 -7.92 -23.57
N LYS A 70 -27.42 -8.81 -23.33
CA LYS A 70 -26.11 -8.41 -22.77
C LYS A 70 -25.28 -7.57 -23.74
N ALA A 71 -25.33 -7.81 -25.05
CA ALA A 71 -24.64 -7.01 -26.05
C ALA A 71 -25.27 -5.62 -26.20
N THR A 72 -26.60 -5.53 -26.14
CA THR A 72 -27.33 -4.25 -26.12
C THR A 72 -27.22 -3.51 -24.79
N LEU A 73 -27.16 -4.19 -23.63
CA LEU A 73 -26.85 -3.57 -22.34
C LEU A 73 -25.40 -3.08 -22.25
N ALA A 74 -24.44 -3.84 -22.77
CA ALA A 74 -23.05 -3.42 -22.87
C ALA A 74 -22.90 -2.21 -23.81
N GLY A 75 -23.67 -2.21 -24.91
CA GLY A 75 -23.81 -1.08 -25.83
C GLY A 75 -24.43 0.15 -25.18
N LYS A 76 -25.45 0.01 -24.32
CA LYS A 76 -26.06 1.13 -23.58
C LYS A 76 -25.08 1.79 -22.59
N ASN A 77 -24.23 1.02 -21.92
CA ASN A 77 -23.20 1.58 -21.02
C ASN A 77 -22.07 2.28 -21.80
N ALA A 78 -21.67 1.76 -22.96
CA ALA A 78 -20.66 2.39 -23.81
C ALA A 78 -21.21 3.63 -24.54
N PHE A 79 -22.45 3.56 -25.03
CA PHE A 79 -23.14 4.67 -25.69
C PHE A 79 -23.48 5.79 -24.71
N GLY A 80 -23.89 5.45 -23.47
CA GLY A 80 -24.05 6.43 -22.39
C GLY A 80 -22.73 7.11 -22.03
N ARG A 81 -21.63 6.35 -21.91
CA ARG A 81 -20.28 6.92 -21.71
C ARG A 81 -19.85 7.81 -22.87
N PHE A 82 -20.16 7.44 -24.11
CA PHE A 82 -19.90 8.22 -25.31
C PHE A 82 -20.72 9.52 -25.36
N LEU A 83 -22.01 9.47 -25.02
CA LEU A 83 -22.86 10.65 -24.93
C LEU A 83 -22.39 11.63 -23.84
N ILE A 84 -21.91 11.10 -22.72
CA ILE A 84 -21.39 11.93 -21.63
C ILE A 84 -20.04 12.53 -22.02
N LEU A 85 -19.14 11.75 -22.62
CA LEU A 85 -17.84 12.24 -23.10
C LEU A 85 -18.00 13.28 -24.23
N SER A 86 -18.90 13.06 -25.18
CA SER A 86 -19.18 14.03 -26.25
C SER A 86 -19.81 15.31 -25.70
N ARG A 87 -20.65 15.22 -24.67
CA ARG A 87 -21.22 16.37 -23.97
C ARG A 87 -20.19 17.15 -23.14
N THR A 88 -19.21 16.47 -22.53
CA THR A 88 -18.13 17.16 -21.80
C THR A 88 -17.12 17.80 -22.76
N LEU A 89 -16.75 17.09 -23.84
CA LEU A 89 -15.89 17.63 -24.91
C LEU A 89 -16.52 18.83 -25.62
N SER A 90 -17.82 18.79 -25.94
CA SER A 90 -18.52 19.95 -26.51
C SER A 90 -18.57 21.12 -25.55
N GLY A 91 -18.73 20.87 -24.24
CA GLY A 91 -18.63 21.90 -23.21
C GLY A 91 -17.25 22.56 -23.14
N LEU A 92 -16.17 21.77 -23.20
CA LEU A 92 -14.80 22.27 -23.22
C LEU A 92 -14.49 23.08 -24.50
N LEU A 93 -14.96 22.61 -25.65
CA LEU A 93 -14.83 23.33 -26.93
C LEU A 93 -15.55 24.69 -26.87
N CYS A 94 -16.75 24.75 -26.31
CA CYS A 94 -17.46 26.01 -26.09
C CYS A 94 -16.68 26.98 -25.17
N MET A 95 -16.00 26.49 -24.13
CA MET A 95 -15.14 27.33 -23.28
C MET A 95 -13.94 27.87 -24.03
N CYS A 96 -13.26 27.05 -24.83
CA CYS A 96 -12.12 27.49 -25.64
C CYS A 96 -12.55 28.55 -26.67
N ILE A 97 -13.72 28.37 -27.30
CA ILE A 97 -14.29 29.35 -28.23
C ILE A 97 -14.65 30.65 -27.50
N TYR A 98 -15.20 30.58 -26.28
CA TYR A 98 -15.46 31.78 -25.48
C TYR A 98 -14.18 32.54 -25.11
N LEU A 99 -13.13 31.85 -24.65
CA LEU A 99 -11.84 32.48 -24.36
C LEU A 99 -11.21 33.12 -25.60
N TRP A 100 -11.32 32.45 -26.75
CA TRP A 100 -10.84 32.97 -28.03
C TRP A 100 -11.60 34.22 -28.46
N ASN A 101 -12.93 34.19 -28.37
CA ASN A 101 -13.77 35.33 -28.73
C ASN A 101 -13.61 36.51 -27.75
N ALA A 102 -13.44 36.23 -26.45
CA ALA A 102 -13.17 37.25 -25.43
C ALA A 102 -11.84 37.99 -25.70
N HIS A 103 -10.84 37.29 -26.22
CA HIS A 103 -9.57 37.90 -26.63
C HIS A 103 -9.71 38.75 -27.91
N GLN A 104 -10.58 38.37 -28.85
CA GLN A 104 -10.75 39.12 -30.12
C GLN A 104 -11.67 40.35 -30.03
N ILE A 105 -12.50 40.46 -28.98
CA ILE A 105 -13.43 41.60 -28.80
C ILE A 105 -12.71 42.96 -28.65
N LEU A 106 -11.38 42.98 -28.44
CA LEU A 106 -10.59 44.22 -28.39
C LEU A 106 -9.82 44.58 -29.67
N SER A 107 -9.69 43.67 -30.66
CA SER A 107 -9.07 44.02 -31.94
C SER A 107 -10.12 44.59 -32.88
N GLU A 108 -10.04 45.88 -33.23
CA GLU A 108 -10.95 46.61 -34.13
C GLU A 108 -10.95 46.13 -35.60
N ASN A 109 -10.92 44.82 -35.85
CA ASN A 109 -11.15 44.25 -37.17
C ASN A 109 -12.52 43.57 -37.20
N THR A 110 -13.47 44.27 -37.82
CA THR A 110 -14.80 43.77 -38.20
C THR A 110 -14.68 42.58 -39.16
N PHE A 111 -14.38 41.40 -38.62
CA PHE A 111 -14.74 40.13 -39.27
C PHE A 111 -16.11 39.72 -38.75
N CYS A 112 -17.13 40.36 -39.31
CA CYS A 112 -18.52 39.91 -39.15
C CYS A 112 -18.65 38.54 -39.80
N ILE A 113 -18.51 37.49 -38.99
CA ILE A 113 -18.94 36.15 -39.39
C ILE A 113 -20.47 36.23 -39.52
N ALA A 114 -20.96 36.19 -40.76
CA ALA A 114 -22.38 36.08 -41.06
C ALA A 114 -22.87 34.67 -40.69
N PHE A 115 -23.00 34.41 -39.39
CA PHE A 115 -23.68 33.24 -38.85
C PHE A 115 -25.19 33.45 -38.97
N THR A 116 -25.88 32.45 -39.54
CA THR A 116 -27.30 32.48 -39.84
C THR A 116 -28.19 32.81 -38.62
N GLU A 117 -29.30 33.51 -38.90
CA GLU A 117 -30.31 34.06 -37.98
C GLU A 117 -30.90 33.08 -36.93
N GLN A 118 -30.59 31.79 -36.98
CA GLN A 118 -31.06 30.79 -36.01
C GLN A 118 -30.09 30.58 -34.82
N TRP A 119 -28.82 30.97 -34.95
CA TRP A 119 -27.83 30.90 -33.85
C TRP A 119 -27.53 32.24 -33.19
N ARG A 120 -28.10 33.32 -33.72
CA ARG A 120 -28.05 34.66 -33.12
C ARG A 120 -28.60 34.66 -31.68
N PHE A 121 -29.59 33.80 -31.39
CA PHE A 121 -30.13 33.59 -30.05
C PHE A 121 -29.18 32.89 -29.05
N TYR A 122 -28.15 32.18 -29.53
CA TYR A 122 -27.17 31.48 -28.67
C TYR A 122 -25.86 32.27 -28.48
N VAL A 123 -25.58 33.25 -29.35
CA VAL A 123 -24.36 34.08 -29.29
C VAL A 123 -24.64 35.49 -28.75
N GLU A 124 -25.89 35.97 -28.75
CA GLU A 124 -26.30 37.23 -28.10
C GLU A 124 -26.35 37.16 -26.55
N MET A 125 -25.95 36.05 -25.94
CA MET A 125 -25.57 35.98 -24.52
C MET A 125 -24.05 36.15 -24.33
N SER A 126 -23.44 37.09 -25.06
CA SER A 126 -21.99 37.34 -25.01
C SER A 126 -21.48 37.74 -23.62
N LEU A 127 -22.31 38.40 -22.81
CA LEU A 127 -21.96 38.77 -21.43
C LEU A 127 -21.92 37.56 -20.47
N LEU A 128 -22.89 36.63 -20.55
CA LEU A 128 -23.05 35.53 -19.57
C LEU A 128 -22.27 34.24 -19.93
N GLY A 129 -21.42 34.27 -20.96
CA GLY A 129 -20.68 33.10 -21.45
C GLY A 129 -19.77 32.45 -20.40
N PHE A 130 -19.33 33.18 -19.38
CA PHE A 130 -18.56 32.61 -18.27
C PHE A 130 -19.33 31.57 -17.43
N LEU A 131 -20.67 31.57 -17.45
CA LEU A 131 -21.46 30.56 -16.74
C LEU A 131 -21.26 29.14 -17.31
N TYR A 132 -20.74 29.01 -18.53
CA TYR A 132 -20.34 27.72 -19.06
C TYR A 132 -19.24 27.07 -18.22
N PHE A 133 -18.34 27.84 -17.60
CA PHE A 133 -17.29 27.31 -16.72
C PHE A 133 -17.85 26.58 -15.48
N ALA A 134 -19.09 26.85 -15.05
CA ALA A 134 -19.75 26.07 -14.01
C ALA A 134 -19.89 24.57 -14.37
N ARG A 135 -19.87 24.23 -15.66
CA ARG A 135 -19.90 22.83 -16.14
C ARG A 135 -18.61 22.06 -15.84
N LEU A 136 -17.52 22.72 -15.45
CA LEU A 136 -16.29 22.03 -14.98
C LEU A 136 -16.58 21.11 -13.79
N THR A 137 -17.59 21.43 -12.96
CA THR A 137 -18.06 20.58 -11.84
C THR A 137 -18.58 19.21 -12.28
N LYS A 138 -18.91 19.01 -13.57
CA LYS A 138 -19.40 17.75 -14.12
C LYS A 138 -18.30 16.84 -14.67
N ILE A 139 -17.06 17.33 -14.75
CA ILE A 139 -15.91 16.54 -15.21
C ILE A 139 -15.59 15.39 -14.24
N PRO A 140 -15.54 15.57 -12.91
CA PRO A 140 -15.31 14.47 -11.96
C PRO A 140 -16.32 13.33 -12.12
N GLU A 141 -17.61 13.64 -12.22
CA GLU A 141 -18.68 12.65 -12.50
C GLU A 141 -18.40 11.87 -13.79
N SER A 142 -17.95 12.55 -14.84
CA SER A 142 -17.60 11.91 -16.11
C SER A 142 -16.37 11.00 -16.01
N LEU A 143 -15.33 11.39 -15.25
CA LEU A 143 -14.11 10.59 -15.04
C LEU A 143 -14.40 9.31 -14.25
N VAL A 144 -15.32 9.37 -13.29
CA VAL A 144 -15.82 8.20 -12.54
C VAL A 144 -16.59 7.26 -13.47
N LEU A 145 -17.48 7.80 -14.30
CA LEU A 145 -18.25 6.99 -15.27
C LEU A 145 -17.37 6.29 -16.30
N LEU A 146 -16.23 6.90 -16.66
CA LEU A 146 -15.21 6.34 -17.54
C LEU A 146 -14.29 5.32 -16.84
N ARG A 147 -14.42 5.13 -15.51
CA ARG A 147 -13.56 4.26 -14.67
C ARG A 147 -12.07 4.60 -14.75
N ILE A 148 -11.74 5.85 -15.05
CA ILE A 148 -10.36 6.35 -14.99
C ILE A 148 -9.96 6.49 -13.52
N ILE A 149 -10.89 6.96 -12.70
CA ILE A 149 -10.73 7.15 -11.27
C ILE A 149 -11.66 6.18 -10.55
N ASN A 150 -11.10 5.29 -9.73
CA ASN A 150 -11.86 4.25 -9.04
C ASN A 150 -11.79 4.37 -7.50
N HIS A 151 -10.81 5.10 -6.95
CA HIS A 151 -10.69 5.27 -5.50
C HIS A 151 -11.49 6.48 -5.02
N GLU A 152 -12.28 6.31 -3.96
CA GLU A 152 -13.09 7.36 -3.35
C GLU A 152 -12.29 8.64 -3.04
N ARG A 153 -11.06 8.48 -2.53
CA ARG A 153 -10.17 9.61 -2.23
C ARG A 153 -9.79 10.41 -3.47
N SER A 154 -9.37 9.73 -4.54
CA SER A 154 -9.04 10.40 -5.80
C SER A 154 -10.25 11.09 -6.43
N ILE A 155 -11.47 10.55 -6.22
CA ILE A 155 -12.70 11.20 -6.65
C ILE A 155 -12.90 12.51 -5.86
N ARG A 156 -12.77 12.49 -4.53
CA ARG A 156 -12.91 13.69 -3.69
C ARG A 156 -11.87 14.78 -4.04
N ILE A 157 -10.60 14.41 -4.22
CA ILE A 157 -9.54 15.36 -4.58
C ILE A 157 -9.84 16.01 -5.94
N VAL A 158 -10.17 15.20 -6.95
CA VAL A 158 -10.46 15.70 -8.29
C VAL A 158 -11.73 16.56 -8.29
N ASP A 159 -12.76 16.16 -7.55
CA ASP A 159 -13.99 16.93 -7.38
C ASP A 159 -13.73 18.31 -6.74
N LEU A 160 -12.90 18.36 -5.68
CA LEU A 160 -12.51 19.61 -5.05
C LEU A 160 -11.75 20.54 -6.00
N ILE A 161 -10.77 20.01 -6.74
CA ILE A 161 -9.97 20.80 -7.70
C ILE A 161 -10.88 21.41 -8.78
N PHE A 162 -11.77 20.61 -9.38
CA PHE A 162 -12.66 21.11 -10.42
C PHE A 162 -13.72 22.08 -9.90
N LYS A 163 -14.19 21.94 -8.66
CA LYS A 163 -15.07 22.93 -7.99
C LYS A 163 -14.36 24.26 -7.76
N LEU A 164 -13.12 24.25 -7.27
CA LEU A 164 -12.32 25.46 -7.07
C LEU A 164 -12.03 26.19 -8.40
N LEU A 165 -11.65 25.45 -9.44
CA LEU A 165 -11.44 26.01 -10.78
C LEU A 165 -12.72 26.60 -11.39
N ALA A 166 -13.87 25.93 -11.21
CA ALA A 166 -15.16 26.44 -11.66
C ALA A 166 -15.55 27.72 -10.91
N ALA A 167 -15.36 27.77 -9.59
CA ALA A 167 -15.68 28.95 -8.79
C ALA A 167 -14.80 30.15 -9.19
N TRP A 168 -13.49 29.95 -9.34
CA TRP A 168 -12.56 31.00 -9.76
C TRP A 168 -12.95 31.64 -11.09
N THR A 169 -13.23 30.82 -12.10
CA THR A 169 -13.59 31.28 -13.46
C THR A 169 -14.95 31.97 -13.51
N VAL A 170 -15.93 31.51 -12.73
CA VAL A 170 -17.25 32.13 -12.62
C VAL A 170 -17.18 33.49 -11.90
N ILE A 171 -16.46 33.57 -10.78
CA ILE A 171 -16.27 34.82 -10.02
C ILE A 171 -15.56 35.88 -10.88
N ALA A 172 -14.54 35.49 -11.64
CA ALA A 172 -13.85 36.37 -12.58
C ALA A 172 -14.79 36.87 -13.70
N GLY A 173 -15.71 36.02 -14.17
CA GLY A 173 -16.70 36.42 -15.17
C GLY A 173 -17.74 37.41 -14.66
N ILE A 174 -18.18 37.25 -13.40
CA ILE A 174 -19.07 38.22 -12.76
C ILE A 174 -18.35 39.57 -12.61
N ALA A 175 -17.09 39.57 -12.15
CA ALA A 175 -16.29 40.79 -12.04
C ALA A 175 -16.11 41.48 -13.41
N PHE A 176 -15.82 40.70 -14.46
CA PHE A 176 -15.70 41.19 -15.83
C PHE A 176 -16.98 41.88 -16.33
N ILE A 177 -18.15 41.29 -16.09
CA ILE A 177 -19.44 41.92 -16.39
C ILE A 177 -19.59 43.23 -15.64
N LEU A 178 -19.35 43.24 -14.32
CA LEU A 178 -19.62 44.39 -13.47
C LEU A 178 -18.76 45.60 -13.87
N GLU A 179 -17.50 45.37 -14.25
CA GLU A 179 -16.63 46.44 -14.75
C GLU A 179 -17.00 46.89 -16.17
N HIS A 180 -17.52 46.01 -17.03
CA HIS A 180 -18.00 46.38 -18.37
C HIS A 180 -19.33 47.16 -18.36
N ILE A 181 -20.23 46.83 -17.43
CA ILE A 181 -21.50 47.56 -17.25
C ILE A 181 -21.23 48.95 -16.64
N GLY A 182 -20.23 49.04 -15.77
CA GLY A 182 -19.85 50.28 -15.10
C GLY A 182 -20.93 50.81 -14.13
N ASN A 183 -20.80 52.07 -13.75
CA ASN A 183 -21.74 52.72 -12.85
C ASN A 183 -22.91 53.33 -13.63
N PHE A 184 -23.96 52.56 -13.88
CA PHE A 184 -25.11 53.03 -14.67
C PHE A 184 -25.91 54.18 -14.01
N TRP A 185 -25.70 54.44 -12.73
CA TRP A 185 -26.38 55.46 -11.92
C TRP A 185 -25.62 56.78 -11.77
N THR A 186 -24.34 56.84 -12.15
CA THR A 186 -23.54 58.08 -12.07
C THR A 186 -23.19 58.57 -13.46
N THR A 187 -23.23 59.89 -13.69
CA THR A 187 -22.89 60.52 -14.98
C THR A 187 -21.42 60.35 -15.39
N GLU A 188 -20.55 59.91 -14.49
CA GLU A 188 -19.19 59.50 -14.79
C GLU A 188 -19.16 58.05 -15.27
N ALA A 189 -18.99 57.87 -16.58
CA ALA A 189 -18.79 56.57 -17.21
C ALA A 189 -17.37 56.05 -16.92
N ASN A 190 -17.14 55.56 -15.70
CA ASN A 190 -15.93 54.82 -15.35
C ASN A 190 -16.00 53.41 -15.94
N ASN A 191 -15.81 53.31 -17.26
CA ASN A 191 -15.75 52.04 -17.98
C ASN A 191 -14.29 51.67 -18.19
N GLN A 192 -13.71 50.93 -17.25
CA GLN A 192 -12.40 50.33 -17.43
C GLN A 192 -12.53 49.10 -18.33
N LYS A 193 -11.90 49.14 -19.51
CA LYS A 193 -11.83 47.99 -20.43
C LYS A 193 -10.79 46.99 -19.91
N LEU A 194 -11.19 46.10 -19.00
CA LEU A 194 -10.38 44.98 -18.55
C LEU A 194 -10.62 43.77 -19.43
N GLU A 195 -9.58 43.02 -19.81
CA GLU A 195 -9.80 41.74 -20.46
C GLU A 195 -10.28 40.68 -19.45
N TYR A 196 -10.95 39.62 -19.92
CA TYR A 196 -11.38 38.53 -19.04
C TYR A 196 -10.18 37.86 -18.32
N LEU A 197 -9.03 37.81 -18.98
CA LEU A 197 -7.79 37.29 -18.41
C LEU A 197 -7.25 38.19 -17.27
N ASP A 198 -7.40 39.50 -17.39
CA ASP A 198 -7.04 40.45 -16.33
C ASP A 198 -7.93 40.28 -15.10
N CYS A 199 -9.24 40.04 -15.31
CA CYS A 199 -10.16 39.70 -14.23
C CYS A 199 -9.83 38.35 -13.58
N LEU A 200 -9.44 37.33 -14.36
CA LEU A 200 -8.97 36.04 -13.83
C LEU A 200 -7.73 36.22 -12.95
N TYR A 201 -6.76 37.01 -13.42
CA TYR A 201 -5.56 37.36 -12.67
C TYR A 201 -5.89 38.08 -11.37
N MET A 202 -6.72 39.13 -11.43
CA MET A 202 -7.16 39.89 -10.26
C MET A 202 -7.85 38.99 -9.22
N ILE A 203 -8.75 38.11 -9.63
CA ILE A 203 -9.42 37.18 -8.71
C ILE A 203 -8.43 36.14 -8.15
N LEU A 204 -7.44 35.68 -8.92
CA LEU A 204 -6.42 34.75 -8.43
C LEU A 204 -5.54 35.40 -7.35
N VAL A 205 -5.09 36.64 -7.59
CA VAL A 205 -4.25 37.41 -6.66
C VAL A 205 -4.99 37.75 -5.37
N THR A 206 -6.29 38.06 -5.47
CA THR A 206 -7.14 38.33 -4.29
C THR A 206 -7.46 37.05 -3.51
N LEU A 207 -7.77 35.93 -4.19
CA LEU A 207 -7.92 34.60 -3.57
C LEU A 207 -6.67 34.16 -2.81
N ALA A 208 -5.49 34.44 -3.38
CA ALA A 208 -4.20 34.14 -2.77
C ALA A 208 -3.83 35.12 -1.63
N THR A 209 -4.66 36.13 -1.34
CA THR A 209 -4.41 37.18 -0.34
C THR A 209 -3.15 38.01 -0.57
N VAL A 210 -2.63 38.04 -1.81
CA VAL A 210 -1.41 38.79 -2.16
C VAL A 210 -1.72 40.28 -2.37
N GLY A 211 -2.71 40.59 -3.21
CA GLY A 211 -3.22 41.96 -3.39
C GLY A 211 -2.20 42.97 -3.94
N TYR A 212 -1.59 42.71 -5.11
CA TYR A 212 -0.63 43.64 -5.73
C TYR A 212 -1.18 45.04 -6.00
N GLY A 213 -2.49 45.16 -6.26
CA GLY A 213 -3.16 46.46 -6.49
C GLY A 213 -2.87 47.08 -7.85
N ASP A 214 -2.29 46.31 -8.77
CA ASP A 214 -2.03 46.66 -10.17
C ASP A 214 -3.29 46.67 -11.02
N ILE A 215 -4.20 45.71 -10.79
CA ILE A 215 -5.52 45.64 -11.41
C ILE A 215 -6.59 45.64 -10.32
N VAL A 216 -7.50 46.62 -10.34
CA VAL A 216 -8.50 46.83 -9.29
C VAL A 216 -9.85 47.21 -9.91
N CYS A 217 -10.94 46.71 -9.34
CA CYS A 217 -12.30 47.15 -9.67
C CYS A 217 -12.53 48.62 -9.31
N THR A 218 -12.84 49.44 -10.31
CA THR A 218 -13.13 50.87 -10.10
C THR A 218 -14.63 51.13 -9.92
N SER A 219 -15.48 50.25 -10.44
CA SER A 219 -16.94 50.35 -10.30
C SER A 219 -17.41 50.16 -8.84
N TYR A 220 -18.47 50.86 -8.44
CA TYR A 220 -19.04 50.69 -7.09
C TYR A 220 -19.60 49.28 -6.87
N LEU A 221 -20.22 48.71 -7.91
CA LEU A 221 -20.72 47.33 -7.87
C LEU A 221 -19.60 46.29 -7.79
N GLY A 222 -18.54 46.47 -8.58
CA GLY A 222 -17.36 45.61 -8.55
C GLY A 222 -16.66 45.62 -7.19
N ARG A 223 -16.54 46.79 -6.55
CA ARG A 223 -16.00 46.90 -5.18
C ARG A 223 -16.84 46.18 -4.14
N ILE A 224 -18.16 46.36 -4.16
CA ILE A 224 -19.08 45.64 -3.26
C ILE A 224 -18.97 44.13 -3.51
N PHE A 225 -18.93 43.70 -4.76
CA PHE A 225 -18.75 42.30 -5.14
C PHE A 225 -17.44 41.71 -4.61
N ILE A 226 -16.31 42.40 -4.78
CA ILE A 226 -15.01 41.96 -4.26
C ILE A 226 -15.03 41.82 -2.74
N ILE A 227 -15.70 42.72 -2.00
CA ILE A 227 -15.83 42.58 -0.53
C ILE A 227 -16.51 41.26 -0.17
N PHE A 228 -17.62 40.92 -0.83
CA PHE A 228 -18.30 39.64 -0.62
C PHE A 228 -17.44 38.44 -1.03
N VAL A 229 -16.69 38.55 -2.14
CA VAL A 229 -15.76 37.52 -2.58
C VAL A 229 -14.69 37.29 -1.51
N ILE A 230 -14.04 38.33 -0.98
CA ILE A 230 -13.01 38.20 0.06
C ILE A 230 -13.54 37.44 1.29
N ILE A 231 -14.71 37.82 1.79
CA ILE A 231 -15.36 37.14 2.94
C ILE A 231 -15.65 35.67 2.59
N GLY A 232 -16.24 35.41 1.43
CA GLY A 232 -16.57 34.05 0.98
C GLY A 232 -15.32 33.18 0.82
N THR A 233 -14.22 33.75 0.32
CA THR A 233 -12.96 33.03 0.11
C THR A 233 -12.27 32.69 1.42
N LEU A 234 -12.34 33.56 2.44
CA LEU A 234 -11.81 33.26 3.77
C LEU A 234 -12.49 32.02 4.38
N VAL A 235 -13.82 31.92 4.24
CA VAL A 235 -14.61 30.78 4.75
C VAL A 235 -14.38 29.52 3.92
N SER A 236 -14.33 29.64 2.59
CA SER A 236 -14.14 28.50 1.69
C SER A 236 -12.73 27.90 1.79
N VAL A 237 -11.68 28.74 1.87
CA VAL A 237 -10.29 28.26 1.99
C VAL A 237 -10.08 27.51 3.30
N THR A 238 -10.61 28.00 4.42
CA THR A 238 -10.45 27.35 5.73
C THR A 238 -11.11 25.98 5.80
N THR A 239 -12.28 25.82 5.18
CA THR A 239 -13.01 24.53 5.15
C THR A 239 -12.40 23.52 4.19
N HIS A 240 -11.92 23.94 3.02
CA HIS A 240 -11.35 23.02 2.03
C HIS A 240 -9.88 22.67 2.32
N MET A 241 -9.10 23.54 2.98
CA MET A 241 -7.72 23.23 3.32
C MET A 241 -7.59 22.16 4.40
N SER A 242 -8.51 22.11 5.37
CA SER A 242 -8.50 21.07 6.40
C SER A 242 -8.78 19.69 5.80
N GLU A 243 -9.76 19.59 4.89
CA GLU A 243 -10.08 18.37 4.16
C GLU A 243 -8.90 17.91 3.28
N LEU A 244 -8.25 18.83 2.55
CA LEU A 244 -7.05 18.51 1.78
C LEU A 244 -5.90 18.02 2.66
N SER A 245 -5.63 18.71 3.77
CA SER A 245 -4.57 18.34 4.70
C SER A 245 -4.76 16.93 5.26
N GLU A 246 -5.99 16.55 5.61
CA GLU A 246 -6.32 15.21 6.08
C GLU A 246 -6.12 14.15 4.98
N LEU A 247 -6.58 14.42 3.76
CA LEU A 247 -6.40 13.53 2.62
C LEU A 247 -4.92 13.34 2.25
N PHE A 248 -4.09 14.39 2.38
CA PHE A 248 -2.65 14.32 2.13
C PHE A 248 -1.87 13.60 3.25
N LYS A 249 -2.22 13.82 4.52
CA LYS A 249 -1.57 13.15 5.66
C LYS A 249 -1.76 11.63 5.63
N GLN A 250 -2.91 11.15 5.16
CA GLN A 250 -3.17 9.71 5.00
C GLN A 250 -2.31 9.05 3.89
N HIS A 251 -1.56 9.81 3.09
CA HIS A 251 -1.04 9.28 1.84
C HIS A 251 0.21 8.41 1.96
N ASN A 252 1.24 8.70 2.77
CA ASN A 252 2.58 8.44 2.20
C ASN A 252 3.71 7.84 3.04
N GLN A 253 3.53 7.45 4.30
CA GLN A 253 4.67 6.86 5.02
C GLN A 253 4.84 5.36 4.76
N TYR A 254 3.75 4.57 4.85
CA TYR A 254 3.83 3.10 4.94
C TYR A 254 3.21 2.33 3.77
N ASN A 255 2.65 3.03 2.77
CA ASN A 255 1.97 2.41 1.64
C ASN A 255 2.86 2.22 0.39
N LYS A 256 4.16 2.48 0.51
CA LYS A 256 5.11 2.31 -0.59
C LYS A 256 5.51 0.84 -0.73
N ALA A 257 5.50 0.32 -1.95
CA ALA A 257 6.07 -0.99 -2.25
C ALA A 257 7.56 -1.01 -1.90
N ILE A 258 8.07 -2.17 -1.46
CA ILE A 258 9.49 -2.30 -1.12
C ILE A 258 10.32 -2.31 -2.41
N TYR A 259 10.91 -1.17 -2.74
CA TYR A 259 12.05 -1.12 -3.65
C TYR A 259 13.28 -1.59 -2.86
N MET A 260 13.62 -2.86 -3.06
CA MET A 260 14.90 -3.42 -2.67
C MET A 260 15.80 -3.31 -3.88
N GLU A 261 16.71 -2.35 -3.89
CA GLU A 261 17.61 -2.11 -5.02
C GLU A 261 18.51 -3.32 -5.32
N HIS A 262 18.78 -4.19 -4.34
CA HIS A 262 19.72 -5.32 -4.48
C HIS A 262 19.20 -6.66 -3.90
N ASN A 263 17.88 -6.82 -3.74
CA ASN A 263 17.22 -8.05 -3.23
C ASN A 263 17.94 -8.69 -2.00
N PRO A 264 18.18 -7.92 -0.91
CA PRO A 264 18.77 -8.45 0.31
C PRO A 264 17.88 -9.56 0.88
N ARG A 265 18.49 -10.56 1.54
CA ARG A 265 17.74 -11.59 2.28
C ARG A 265 16.83 -10.89 3.27
N HIS A 266 15.56 -11.30 3.34
CA HIS A 266 14.61 -10.64 4.23
C HIS A 266 13.66 -11.63 4.89
N ILE A 267 13.15 -11.22 6.05
CA ILE A 267 12.12 -11.91 6.80
C ILE A 267 10.89 -11.03 6.85
N VAL A 268 9.72 -11.63 6.69
CA VAL A 268 8.45 -10.94 6.84
C VAL A 268 7.88 -11.25 8.23
N VAL A 269 7.54 -10.22 9.00
CA VAL A 269 6.91 -10.33 10.31
C VAL A 269 5.49 -9.80 10.20
N CYS A 270 4.51 -10.60 10.60
CA CYS A 270 3.09 -10.22 10.61
C CYS A 270 2.38 -10.77 11.86
N GLY A 271 1.05 -10.58 11.95
CA GLY A 271 0.25 -10.91 13.12
C GLY A 271 0.01 -9.69 14.00
N SER A 272 -0.11 -9.90 15.31
CA SER A 272 -0.28 -8.79 16.26
C SER A 272 1.07 -8.15 16.57
N ILE A 273 1.21 -6.88 16.18
CA ILE A 273 2.46 -6.16 16.21
C ILE A 273 2.38 -5.02 17.22
N ASN A 274 2.97 -5.24 18.39
CA ASN A 274 3.08 -4.26 19.46
C ASN A 274 4.55 -3.85 19.65
N TYR A 275 4.80 -2.62 20.12
CA TYR A 275 6.17 -2.13 20.41
C TYR A 275 6.95 -3.11 21.29
N HIS A 276 6.34 -3.61 22.37
CA HIS A 276 7.00 -4.49 23.33
C HIS A 276 7.41 -5.84 22.72
N THR A 277 6.51 -6.46 21.94
CA THR A 277 6.81 -7.73 21.28
C THR A 277 7.89 -7.57 20.21
N LEU A 278 7.80 -6.51 19.40
CA LEU A 278 8.79 -6.23 18.37
C LEU A 278 10.15 -5.83 18.92
N SER A 279 10.22 -5.07 20.02
CA SER A 279 11.50 -4.67 20.61
C SER A 279 12.26 -5.88 21.14
N ILE A 280 11.58 -6.77 21.86
CA ILE A 280 12.18 -8.02 22.35
C ILE A 280 12.61 -8.89 21.18
N PHE A 281 11.74 -9.06 20.18
CA PHE A 281 12.06 -9.82 18.99
C PHE A 281 13.29 -9.26 18.28
N PHE A 282 13.33 -7.95 18.05
CA PHE A 282 14.45 -7.30 17.36
C PHE A 282 15.76 -7.41 18.15
N ASP A 283 15.73 -7.16 19.47
CA ASP A 283 16.92 -7.25 20.31
C ASP A 283 17.45 -8.70 20.36
N GLU A 284 16.59 -9.69 20.53
CA GLU A 284 16.99 -11.11 20.51
C GLU A 284 17.45 -11.54 19.12
N TYR A 285 16.81 -11.03 18.07
CA TYR A 285 17.17 -11.31 16.70
C TYR A 285 18.56 -10.72 16.41
N VAL A 286 18.77 -9.41 16.49
CA VAL A 286 20.04 -8.74 16.17
C VAL A 286 21.20 -9.27 17.02
N ASN A 287 20.96 -9.58 18.29
CA ASN A 287 21.99 -10.15 19.16
C ASN A 287 22.19 -11.66 18.94
N ALA A 288 21.44 -12.31 18.04
CA ALA A 288 21.48 -13.74 17.77
C ALA A 288 22.83 -14.22 17.23
N ASP A 289 23.57 -13.41 16.48
CA ASP A 289 24.79 -13.85 15.82
C ASP A 289 25.95 -12.89 16.09
N GLN A 290 26.59 -13.01 17.26
CA GLN A 290 27.89 -12.40 17.55
C GLN A 290 28.98 -12.95 16.58
N GLY A 291 28.96 -12.47 15.33
CA GLY A 291 30.00 -12.68 14.32
C GLY A 291 29.56 -13.31 12.99
N HIS A 292 28.29 -13.68 12.78
CA HIS A 292 27.79 -14.24 11.51
C HIS A 292 26.45 -13.67 11.06
N TYR A 293 26.03 -12.53 11.62
CA TYR A 293 24.94 -11.78 11.03
C TYR A 293 25.32 -11.47 9.58
N ASP A 294 24.55 -11.99 8.63
CA ASP A 294 24.53 -11.39 7.30
C ASP A 294 24.05 -9.95 7.54
N GLU A 295 24.98 -8.98 7.54
CA GLU A 295 24.70 -7.53 7.70
C GLU A 295 23.62 -7.02 6.73
N ASN A 296 23.27 -7.85 5.74
CA ASN A 296 22.30 -7.62 4.69
C ASN A 296 20.90 -8.14 4.99
N MET A 297 20.57 -8.61 6.22
CA MET A 297 19.24 -9.15 6.49
C MET A 297 18.22 -8.08 6.89
N MET A 298 17.16 -7.95 6.10
CA MET A 298 16.09 -6.97 6.32
C MET A 298 14.87 -7.57 7.03
N ILE A 299 14.28 -6.82 7.96
CA ILE A 299 13.01 -7.18 8.62
C ILE A 299 11.89 -6.33 8.01
N VAL A 300 10.93 -7.00 7.37
CA VAL A 300 9.74 -6.38 6.77
C VAL A 300 8.55 -6.66 7.66
N ILE A 301 7.94 -5.61 8.21
CA ILE A 301 6.75 -5.72 9.03
C ILE A 301 5.52 -5.49 8.16
N LEU A 302 4.55 -6.40 8.18
CA LEU A 302 3.27 -6.29 7.47
C LEU A 302 2.13 -6.27 8.48
N SER A 303 1.44 -5.14 8.59
CA SER A 303 0.28 -4.97 9.47
C SER A 303 -0.81 -4.11 8.84
N GLU A 304 -2.06 -4.38 9.18
CA GLU A 304 -3.22 -3.59 8.75
C GLU A 304 -3.34 -2.28 9.53
N ILE A 305 -2.90 -2.29 10.78
CA ILE A 305 -3.03 -1.19 11.74
C ILE A 305 -1.81 -0.26 11.60
N ASP A 306 -2.04 1.05 11.65
CA ASP A 306 -0.93 2.01 11.65
C ASP A 306 -0.09 1.87 12.93
N PRO A 307 1.25 2.03 12.84
CA PRO A 307 2.11 1.85 14.00
C PRO A 307 1.87 2.93 15.06
N ASP A 308 1.81 2.52 16.32
CA ASP A 308 1.76 3.42 17.48
C ASP A 308 2.99 4.33 17.54
N ILE A 309 2.88 5.46 18.25
CA ILE A 309 3.97 6.45 18.41
C ILE A 309 5.29 5.78 18.85
N SER A 310 5.23 4.88 19.83
CA SER A 310 6.39 4.13 20.31
C SER A 310 7.01 3.24 19.23
N LEU A 311 6.17 2.58 18.42
CA LEU A 311 6.61 1.76 17.31
C LEU A 311 7.18 2.63 16.17
N THR A 312 6.59 3.81 15.90
CA THR A 312 7.15 4.75 14.93
C THR A 312 8.55 5.23 15.31
N ALA A 313 8.80 5.47 16.61
CA ALA A 313 10.12 5.84 17.10
C ALA A 313 11.15 4.71 16.89
N LEU A 314 10.76 3.45 17.14
CA LEU A 314 11.60 2.27 16.87
C LEU A 314 11.92 2.13 15.38
N LEU A 315 10.91 2.28 14.52
CA LEU A 315 11.05 2.20 13.06
C LEU A 315 11.93 3.32 12.49
N GLN A 316 11.86 4.52 13.07
CA GLN A 316 12.73 5.63 12.67
C GLN A 316 14.18 5.39 13.11
N ARG A 317 14.38 4.87 14.33
CA ARG A 317 15.71 4.52 14.85
C ARG A 317 16.39 3.45 14.00
N GLU A 318 15.64 2.40 13.62
CA GLU A 318 16.14 1.23 12.90
C GLU A 318 15.73 1.21 11.42
N SER A 319 15.67 2.38 10.78
CA SER A 319 15.14 2.52 9.42
C SER A 319 15.93 1.79 8.33
N THR A 320 17.19 1.43 8.62
CA THR A 320 18.08 0.70 7.71
C THR A 320 17.81 -0.80 7.71
N THR A 321 17.45 -1.39 8.85
CA THR A 321 17.26 -2.84 9.03
C THR A 321 15.78 -3.23 9.04
N MET A 322 14.90 -2.33 9.48
CA MET A 322 13.48 -2.58 9.66
C MET A 322 12.63 -1.67 8.76
N ARG A 323 11.67 -2.25 8.04
CA ARG A 323 10.73 -1.51 7.19
C ARG A 323 9.30 -1.94 7.46
N PHE A 324 8.43 -0.95 7.71
CA PHE A 324 7.02 -1.18 7.94
C PHE A 324 6.20 -0.99 6.65
N LEU A 325 5.32 -1.95 6.38
CA LEU A 325 4.35 -1.95 5.31
C LEU A 325 2.93 -2.02 5.89
N LYS A 326 2.10 -1.06 5.50
CA LYS A 326 0.66 -1.13 5.78
C LYS A 326 -0.01 -2.02 4.74
N GLY A 327 -0.64 -3.11 5.19
CA GLY A 327 -1.34 -4.06 4.33
C GLY A 327 -1.85 -5.29 5.08
N SER A 328 -2.76 -6.02 4.44
CA SER A 328 -3.33 -7.26 4.99
C SER A 328 -2.63 -8.49 4.41
N VAL A 329 -2.36 -9.48 5.25
CA VAL A 329 -1.81 -10.79 4.85
C VAL A 329 -2.84 -11.59 4.03
N THR A 330 -4.12 -11.24 4.11
CA THR A 330 -5.19 -11.91 3.35
C THR A 330 -5.23 -11.49 1.88
N LEU A 331 -4.65 -10.32 1.55
CA LEU A 331 -4.64 -9.78 0.20
C LEU A 331 -3.37 -10.22 -0.55
N PRO A 332 -3.50 -10.82 -1.75
CA PRO A 332 -2.33 -11.26 -2.52
C PRO A 332 -1.44 -10.09 -2.96
N GLU A 333 -2.03 -8.91 -3.23
CA GLU A 333 -1.30 -7.70 -3.64
C GLU A 333 -0.31 -7.22 -2.57
N ASP A 334 -0.69 -7.32 -1.30
CA ASP A 334 0.16 -6.90 -0.18
C ASP A 334 1.26 -7.92 0.11
N LEU A 335 1.01 -9.21 -0.13
CA LEU A 335 2.02 -10.27 -0.06
C LEU A 335 3.06 -10.13 -1.18
N GLU A 336 2.65 -9.72 -2.38
CA GLU A 336 3.57 -9.37 -3.48
C GLU A 336 4.39 -8.12 -3.15
N ARG A 337 3.77 -7.07 -2.58
CA ARG A 337 4.49 -5.86 -2.08
C ARG A 337 5.53 -6.17 -1.02
N ALA A 338 5.22 -7.09 -0.11
CA ALA A 338 6.14 -7.59 0.91
C ALA A 338 7.18 -8.59 0.35
N LYS A 339 7.09 -8.94 -0.95
CA LYS A 339 7.95 -9.90 -1.63
C LYS A 339 8.07 -11.23 -0.87
N VAL A 340 6.94 -11.72 -0.35
CA VAL A 340 6.90 -12.93 0.49
C VAL A 340 7.51 -14.12 -0.24
N ARG A 341 7.32 -14.24 -1.56
CA ARG A 341 7.93 -15.28 -2.42
C ARG A 341 9.44 -15.43 -2.26
N THR A 342 10.18 -14.34 -2.06
CA THR A 342 11.64 -14.36 -1.93
C THR A 342 12.12 -14.21 -0.49
N ALA A 343 11.19 -14.11 0.46
CA ALA A 343 11.51 -14.06 1.89
C ALA A 343 12.09 -15.41 2.34
N GLU A 344 13.01 -15.36 3.29
CA GLU A 344 13.59 -16.55 3.88
C GLU A 344 12.62 -17.28 4.82
N ALA A 345 11.86 -16.50 5.57
CA ALA A 345 10.82 -17.00 6.45
C ALA A 345 9.74 -15.93 6.67
N VAL A 346 8.55 -16.39 7.05
CA VAL A 346 7.50 -15.54 7.60
C VAL A 346 7.31 -15.88 9.06
N ILE A 347 7.32 -14.86 9.92
CA ILE A 347 7.11 -14.98 11.36
C ILE A 347 5.77 -14.32 11.70
N ILE A 348 4.86 -15.10 12.30
CA ILE A 348 3.54 -14.64 12.71
C ILE A 348 3.52 -14.57 14.23
N LEU A 349 3.37 -13.36 14.77
CA LEU A 349 3.40 -13.10 16.21
C LEU A 349 1.97 -13.03 16.78
N SER A 350 1.81 -13.50 18.02
CA SER A 350 0.55 -13.41 18.77
C SER A 350 0.57 -12.25 19.76
N ASP A 351 -0.60 -11.70 20.05
CA ASP A 351 -0.75 -10.81 21.19
C ASP A 351 -0.82 -11.62 22.49
N LYS A 352 0.13 -11.38 23.39
CA LYS A 352 0.22 -12.06 24.68
C LYS A 352 -0.75 -11.48 25.71
N CYS A 353 -1.27 -10.29 25.47
CA CYS A 353 -2.11 -9.52 26.39
C CYS A 353 -3.57 -9.45 25.92
N SER A 354 -3.96 -10.19 24.88
CA SER A 354 -5.31 -10.09 24.36
C SER A 354 -6.36 -10.72 25.26
N GLN A 355 -7.54 -10.11 25.25
CA GLN A 355 -8.70 -10.60 26.01
C GLN A 355 -9.39 -11.78 25.32
N THR A 356 -9.26 -11.90 23.99
CA THR A 356 -9.87 -12.94 23.15
C THR A 356 -8.80 -13.78 22.43
N PRO A 357 -8.03 -14.61 23.16
CA PRO A 357 -6.91 -15.38 22.59
C PRO A 357 -7.33 -16.35 21.47
N VAL A 358 -8.58 -16.84 21.51
CA VAL A 358 -9.15 -17.70 20.47
C VAL A 358 -9.25 -16.95 19.14
N GLU A 359 -9.74 -15.71 19.15
CA GLU A 359 -9.93 -14.92 17.94
C GLU A 359 -8.59 -14.53 17.30
N ASP A 360 -7.60 -14.20 18.12
CA ASP A 360 -6.27 -13.87 17.63
C ASP A 360 -5.54 -15.08 17.05
N ASP A 361 -5.68 -16.26 17.67
CA ASP A 361 -5.19 -17.50 17.09
C ASP A 361 -5.88 -17.81 15.75
N TRP A 362 -7.19 -17.54 15.62
CA TRP A 362 -7.88 -17.67 14.34
C TRP A 362 -7.35 -16.71 13.27
N LYS A 363 -7.06 -15.45 13.62
CA LYS A 363 -6.43 -14.49 12.70
C LYS A 363 -5.06 -15.00 12.25
N ASN A 364 -4.24 -15.52 13.17
CA ASN A 364 -2.93 -16.08 12.86
C ASN A 364 -3.05 -17.32 11.96
N LEU A 365 -4.00 -18.22 12.24
CA LEU A 365 -4.31 -19.37 11.39
C LEU A 365 -4.71 -18.93 9.97
N MET A 366 -5.57 -17.91 9.83
CA MET A 366 -5.96 -17.38 8.52
C MET A 366 -4.77 -16.79 7.77
N CYS A 367 -3.83 -16.14 8.47
CA CYS A 367 -2.58 -15.65 7.88
C CYS A 367 -1.71 -16.80 7.35
N VAL A 368 -1.61 -17.91 8.08
CA VAL A 368 -0.87 -19.11 7.62
C VAL A 368 -1.53 -19.65 6.35
N VAL A 369 -2.86 -19.79 6.35
CA VAL A 369 -3.62 -20.32 5.21
C VAL A 369 -3.46 -19.42 3.98
N SER A 370 -3.56 -18.09 4.12
CA SER A 370 -3.44 -17.17 2.98
C SER A 370 -2.06 -17.25 2.33
N ILE A 371 -1.00 -17.31 3.14
CA ILE A 371 0.37 -17.44 2.65
C ILE A 371 0.61 -18.80 2.01
N LYS A 372 0.20 -19.90 2.66
CA LYS A 372 0.41 -21.26 2.12
C LYS A 372 -0.37 -21.52 0.84
N ASN A 373 -1.53 -20.89 0.67
CA ASN A 373 -2.33 -20.98 -0.55
C ASN A 373 -1.57 -20.40 -1.78
N LEU A 374 -0.87 -19.27 -1.59
CA LEU A 374 -0.10 -18.63 -2.67
C LEU A 374 1.32 -19.20 -2.81
N TYR A 375 1.96 -19.49 -1.69
CA TYR A 375 3.37 -19.87 -1.60
C TYR A 375 3.56 -21.07 -0.64
N PRO A 376 3.28 -22.31 -1.10
CA PRO A 376 3.27 -23.49 -0.21
C PRO A 376 4.64 -23.87 0.35
N ASN A 377 5.73 -23.50 -0.34
CA ASN A 377 7.10 -23.88 0.03
C ASN A 377 7.80 -22.90 0.98
N ILE A 378 7.16 -21.77 1.33
CA ILE A 378 7.76 -20.80 2.26
C ILE A 378 7.74 -21.37 3.67
N ARG A 379 8.82 -21.12 4.42
CA ARG A 379 8.93 -21.45 5.83
C ARG A 379 8.12 -20.46 6.67
N ILE A 380 7.19 -20.98 7.47
CA ILE A 380 6.38 -20.16 8.38
C ILE A 380 6.66 -20.57 9.84
N ILE A 381 6.96 -19.58 10.69
CA ILE A 381 7.02 -19.74 12.14
C ILE A 381 5.83 -18.98 12.72
N CYS A 382 4.87 -19.71 13.28
CA CYS A 382 3.63 -19.15 13.80
C CYS A 382 3.58 -19.32 15.32
N GLU A 383 3.40 -18.21 16.03
CA GLU A 383 3.05 -18.20 17.45
C GLU A 383 1.53 -18.38 17.61
N LEU A 384 1.14 -19.21 18.57
CA LEU A 384 -0.25 -19.45 18.96
C LEU A 384 -0.36 -19.42 20.49
N MET A 385 -1.46 -18.89 20.99
CA MET A 385 -1.75 -18.82 22.42
C MET A 385 -2.22 -20.18 22.94
N LEU A 386 -3.18 -20.81 22.27
CA LEU A 386 -3.90 -22.00 22.75
C LEU A 386 -3.42 -23.29 22.07
N ILE A 387 -3.53 -24.39 22.80
CA ILE A 387 -3.16 -25.72 22.28
C ILE A 387 -4.20 -26.27 21.29
N GLU A 388 -5.47 -25.93 21.49
CA GLU A 388 -6.57 -26.32 20.60
C GLU A 388 -6.38 -25.74 19.20
N SER A 389 -5.99 -24.47 19.11
CA SER A 389 -5.64 -23.78 17.85
C SER A 389 -4.51 -24.48 17.10
N LYS A 390 -3.51 -25.01 17.82
CA LYS A 390 -2.37 -25.70 17.22
C LYS A 390 -2.77 -26.99 16.50
N VAL A 391 -3.81 -27.69 16.95
CA VAL A 391 -4.30 -28.92 16.28
C VAL A 391 -4.71 -28.64 14.84
N TRP A 392 -5.28 -27.46 14.58
CA TRP A 392 -5.72 -27.05 13.24
C TRP A 392 -4.58 -26.82 12.26
N MET A 393 -3.36 -26.51 12.73
CA MET A 393 -2.19 -26.28 11.87
C MET A 393 -1.85 -27.51 11.03
N SER A 394 -1.95 -28.71 11.62
CA SER A 394 -1.70 -29.98 10.95
C SER A 394 -2.66 -30.26 9.79
N ASN A 395 -3.83 -29.61 9.77
CA ASN A 395 -4.83 -29.78 8.72
C ASN A 395 -4.60 -28.82 7.52
N ILE A 396 -3.68 -27.87 7.63
CA ILE A 396 -3.43 -26.87 6.59
C ILE A 396 -2.64 -27.52 5.43
N PRO A 397 -3.12 -27.41 4.17
CA PRO A 397 -2.38 -27.94 3.03
C PRO A 397 -1.05 -27.20 2.86
N GLY A 398 0.04 -27.94 2.73
CA GLY A 398 1.39 -27.38 2.59
C GLY A 398 2.10 -27.07 3.92
N TRP A 399 1.46 -27.30 5.07
CA TRP A 399 2.10 -27.23 6.39
C TRP A 399 2.98 -28.46 6.65
N LYS A 400 4.26 -28.26 6.99
CA LYS A 400 5.25 -29.35 7.12
C LYS A 400 6.04 -29.31 8.44
N GLU A 401 5.41 -29.56 9.58
CA GLU A 401 6.08 -29.42 10.90
C GLU A 401 7.09 -30.53 11.26
N HIS A 402 7.10 -31.65 10.53
CA HIS A 402 7.83 -32.87 10.94
C HIS A 402 8.78 -33.46 9.88
N GLU A 403 9.02 -32.74 8.78
CA GLU A 403 9.80 -33.27 7.65
C GLU A 403 11.29 -32.85 7.61
N SER A 404 11.76 -31.84 8.35
CA SER A 404 13.19 -31.42 8.46
C SER A 404 13.34 -30.16 9.32
N ASP A 405 14.57 -29.68 9.51
CA ASP A 405 14.92 -28.44 10.22
C ASP A 405 14.53 -27.15 9.46
N GLN A 406 14.28 -27.21 8.15
CA GLN A 406 14.00 -26.03 7.31
C GLN A 406 12.50 -25.73 7.11
N PHE A 407 11.60 -26.46 7.78
CA PHE A 407 10.16 -26.34 7.54
C PHE A 407 9.41 -25.56 8.64
N ASP A 408 8.09 -25.55 8.51
CA ASP A 408 7.16 -24.75 9.31
C ASP A 408 7.15 -25.15 10.78
N ARG A 409 6.90 -24.20 11.67
CA ARG A 409 6.85 -24.43 13.12
C ARG A 409 5.70 -23.69 13.77
N ALA A 410 4.90 -24.39 14.57
CA ALA A 410 3.84 -23.81 15.38
C ALA A 410 4.27 -23.81 16.85
N ILE A 411 4.55 -22.62 17.39
CA ILE A 411 4.95 -22.42 18.78
C ILE A 411 3.70 -22.10 19.58
N CYS A 412 3.28 -23.04 20.44
CA CYS A 412 2.15 -22.83 21.33
C CYS A 412 2.66 -22.36 22.71
N LEU A 413 2.29 -21.14 23.10
CA LEU A 413 2.68 -20.53 24.37
C LEU A 413 2.13 -21.30 25.57
N THR A 414 0.85 -21.69 25.56
CA THR A 414 0.25 -22.46 26.65
C THR A 414 0.93 -23.82 26.81
N GLN A 415 1.26 -24.49 25.70
CA GLN A 415 1.99 -25.75 25.71
C GLN A 415 3.38 -25.60 26.35
N MET A 416 4.14 -24.59 25.95
CA MET A 416 5.47 -24.32 26.51
C MET A 416 5.39 -23.95 27.99
N LYS A 417 4.47 -23.05 28.37
CA LYS A 417 4.30 -22.58 29.75
C LYS A 417 3.93 -23.73 30.69
N LEU A 418 2.91 -24.51 30.34
CA LEU A 418 2.49 -25.65 31.16
C LEU A 418 3.56 -26.76 31.20
N GLY A 419 4.29 -26.97 30.10
CA GLY A 419 5.41 -27.91 30.06
C GLY A 419 6.53 -27.52 31.02
N LEU A 420 6.94 -26.25 31.04
CA LEU A 420 7.97 -25.75 31.97
C LEU A 420 7.50 -25.82 33.42
N LEU A 421 6.22 -25.53 33.70
CA LEU A 421 5.64 -25.67 35.04
C LEU A 421 5.60 -27.13 35.49
N ALA A 422 5.23 -28.05 34.62
CA ALA A 422 5.23 -29.48 34.91
C ALA A 422 6.66 -29.99 35.19
N LEU A 423 7.65 -29.54 34.42
CA LEU A 423 9.05 -29.89 34.67
C LEU A 423 9.57 -29.34 36.00
N ASN A 424 9.16 -28.14 36.41
CA ASN A 424 9.49 -27.61 37.73
C ASN A 424 8.99 -28.50 38.87
N CYS A 425 7.84 -29.16 38.71
CA CYS A 425 7.32 -30.10 39.70
C CYS A 425 8.20 -31.35 39.83
N VAL A 426 8.92 -31.73 38.77
CA VAL A 426 9.87 -32.86 38.80
C VAL A 426 11.22 -32.42 39.37
N SER A 427 11.70 -31.25 38.95
CA SER A 427 12.98 -30.70 39.38
C SER A 427 12.87 -29.19 39.55
N ASN A 428 12.98 -28.73 40.81
CA ASN A 428 12.90 -27.32 41.15
C ASN A 428 13.96 -26.50 40.41
N GLY A 429 13.53 -25.44 39.73
CA GLY A 429 14.44 -24.53 39.01
C GLY A 429 14.84 -24.98 37.60
N ILE A 430 14.27 -26.07 37.07
CA ILE A 430 14.57 -26.48 35.68
C ILE A 430 14.02 -25.50 34.64
N SER A 431 12.88 -24.84 34.92
CA SER A 431 12.35 -23.81 34.03
C SER A 431 13.30 -22.62 33.89
N THR A 432 13.90 -22.14 34.98
CA THR A 432 14.85 -21.03 34.92
C THR A 432 16.12 -21.45 34.18
N LEU A 433 16.60 -22.67 34.41
CA LEU A 433 17.72 -23.25 33.64
C LEU A 433 17.42 -23.26 32.13
N LEU A 434 16.27 -23.78 31.72
CA LEU A 434 15.88 -23.88 30.31
C LEU A 434 15.64 -22.51 29.68
N CYS A 435 14.96 -21.59 30.38
CA CYS A 435 14.77 -20.22 29.90
C CYS A 435 16.12 -19.51 29.69
N ASN A 436 17.08 -19.70 30.60
CA ASN A 436 18.42 -19.12 30.47
C ASN A 436 19.22 -19.69 29.30
N PHE A 437 18.94 -20.92 28.83
CA PHE A 437 19.56 -21.46 27.62
C PHE A 437 19.01 -20.83 26.34
N ILE A 438 17.79 -20.29 26.39
CA ILE A 438 17.10 -19.70 25.22
C ILE A 438 17.32 -18.18 25.18
N MET A 439 17.08 -17.48 26.30
CA MET A 439 17.16 -16.02 26.39
C MET A 439 18.60 -15.53 26.36
N ARG A 440 18.87 -14.37 25.75
CA ARG A 440 20.21 -13.77 25.73
C ARG A 440 20.28 -12.59 26.68
N ASP A 441 20.61 -12.87 27.93
CA ASP A 441 20.87 -11.80 28.89
C ASP A 441 22.20 -11.10 28.63
N SER A 442 22.17 -9.76 28.66
CA SER A 442 23.39 -8.96 28.71
C SER A 442 24.11 -9.22 30.03
N VAL A 443 25.29 -9.84 29.96
CA VAL A 443 26.12 -10.08 31.15
C VAL A 443 26.48 -8.73 31.75
N PRO A 444 26.21 -8.47 33.04
CA PRO A 444 26.49 -7.18 33.67
C PRO A 444 27.98 -6.83 33.55
N THR A 445 28.26 -5.56 33.27
CA THR A 445 29.61 -5.02 33.06
C THR A 445 30.51 -5.35 34.24
N ALA A 446 31.81 -5.55 33.98
CA ALA A 446 32.80 -5.96 34.99
C ALA A 446 32.83 -5.08 36.25
N ALA A 447 32.46 -3.78 36.14
CA ALA A 447 32.32 -2.86 37.26
C ALA A 447 31.19 -3.25 38.22
N ILE A 448 30.02 -3.63 37.69
CA ILE A 448 28.84 -4.06 38.47
C ILE A 448 29.09 -5.45 39.06
N ARG A 449 29.85 -6.29 38.36
CA ARG A 449 30.16 -7.65 38.82
C ARG A 449 30.92 -7.68 40.16
N LYS A 450 31.72 -6.65 40.45
CA LYS A 450 32.48 -6.56 41.71
C LYS A 450 31.61 -6.21 42.92
N THR A 451 30.46 -5.57 42.70
CA THR A 451 29.54 -5.18 43.79
C THR A 451 28.49 -6.24 44.08
N LEU A 452 28.30 -7.21 43.17
CA LEU A 452 27.29 -8.26 43.30
C LEU A 452 27.73 -9.40 44.25
N PRO A 453 26.79 -9.96 45.05
CA PRO A 453 27.01 -11.17 45.81
C PRO A 453 27.56 -12.35 44.98
N ARG A 454 28.33 -13.22 45.63
CA ARG A 454 28.99 -14.37 44.97
C ARG A 454 28.01 -15.28 44.21
N TRP A 455 26.87 -15.60 44.81
CA TRP A 455 25.87 -16.48 44.18
C TRP A 455 25.27 -15.88 42.90
N ILE A 456 25.10 -14.56 42.83
CA ILE A 456 24.64 -13.85 41.63
C ILE A 456 25.70 -13.90 40.54
N ASN A 457 26.97 -13.74 40.93
CA ASN A 457 28.09 -13.85 40.00
C ASN A 457 28.22 -15.25 39.39
N GLU A 458 27.99 -16.30 40.19
CA GLU A 458 27.94 -17.69 39.74
C GLU A 458 26.73 -17.96 38.85
N TYR A 459 25.55 -17.42 39.19
CA TYR A 459 24.35 -17.46 38.33
C TYR A 459 24.62 -16.87 36.94
N PHE A 460 25.21 -15.67 36.86
CA PHE A 460 25.60 -15.03 35.59
C PHE A 460 26.76 -15.74 34.88
N GLN A 461 27.49 -16.67 35.51
CA GLN A 461 28.39 -17.56 34.78
C GLN A 461 27.59 -18.64 34.04
N GLY A 462 26.52 -19.16 34.65
CA GLY A 462 25.62 -20.13 34.05
C GLY A 462 24.85 -19.58 32.84
N THR A 463 24.40 -18.32 32.89
CA THR A 463 23.62 -17.71 31.78
C THR A 463 24.41 -17.55 30.48
N LYS A 464 25.74 -17.68 30.52
CA LYS A 464 26.61 -17.65 29.34
C LYS A 464 26.48 -18.89 28.47
N TYR A 465 26.08 -20.00 29.05
CA TYR A 465 25.99 -21.27 28.34
C TYR A 465 24.71 -21.30 27.48
N LYS A 466 24.86 -21.70 26.22
CA LYS A 466 23.78 -21.83 25.23
C LYS A 466 23.84 -23.18 24.55
N LEU A 467 22.70 -23.56 23.97
CA LEU A 467 22.57 -24.77 23.17
C LEU A 467 22.97 -24.49 21.73
N TYR A 468 23.92 -25.27 21.22
CA TYR A 468 24.36 -25.22 19.84
C TYR A 468 24.26 -26.60 19.19
N THR A 469 23.87 -26.63 17.92
CA THR A 469 23.89 -27.84 17.11
C THR A 469 25.11 -27.80 16.19
N VAL A 470 26.00 -28.78 16.32
CA VAL A 470 27.28 -28.82 15.62
C VAL A 470 27.51 -30.15 14.92
N LYS A 471 28.27 -30.11 13.81
CA LYS A 471 28.68 -31.31 13.09
C LYS A 471 29.82 -31.99 13.84
N LEU A 472 29.76 -33.32 13.94
CA LEU A 472 30.80 -34.11 14.58
C LEU A 472 31.96 -34.36 13.61
N SER A 473 33.19 -34.30 14.12
CA SER A 473 34.39 -34.68 13.36
C SER A 473 34.40 -36.16 13.04
N HIS A 474 34.90 -36.53 11.85
CA HIS A 474 35.06 -37.91 11.40
C HIS A 474 35.87 -38.80 12.36
N ALA A 475 36.70 -38.21 13.22
CA ALA A 475 37.47 -38.94 14.24
C ALA A 475 36.59 -39.66 15.28
N PHE A 476 35.34 -39.23 15.46
CA PHE A 476 34.40 -39.80 16.44
C PHE A 476 33.47 -40.86 15.85
N ASP A 477 33.67 -41.23 14.58
CA ASP A 477 32.83 -42.22 13.91
C ASP A 477 32.99 -43.60 14.58
N GLY A 478 31.87 -44.24 14.90
CA GLY A 478 31.84 -45.54 15.59
C GLY A 478 32.03 -45.49 17.12
N MET A 479 32.42 -44.33 17.69
CA MET A 479 32.52 -44.18 19.15
C MET A 479 31.14 -44.26 19.83
N ILE A 480 31.14 -44.70 21.09
CA ILE A 480 29.93 -44.73 21.92
C ILE A 480 29.65 -43.31 22.43
N PHE A 481 28.39 -42.89 22.42
CA PHE A 481 28.01 -41.54 22.89
C PHE A 481 28.56 -41.20 24.28
N GLN A 482 28.50 -42.12 25.25
CA GLN A 482 29.07 -41.90 26.59
C GLN A 482 30.58 -41.63 26.58
N GLN A 483 31.34 -42.31 25.71
CA GLN A 483 32.78 -42.08 25.58
C GLN A 483 33.05 -40.68 24.99
N LEU A 484 32.24 -40.27 24.01
CA LEU A 484 32.33 -38.92 23.44
C LEU A 484 32.00 -37.85 24.48
N VAL A 485 30.98 -38.04 25.31
CA VAL A 485 30.63 -37.10 26.40
C VAL A 485 31.80 -36.95 27.37
N GLY A 486 32.41 -38.06 27.80
CA GLY A 486 33.58 -38.03 28.68
C GLY A 486 34.76 -37.29 28.06
N PHE A 487 35.08 -37.60 26.80
CA PHE A 487 36.14 -36.95 26.05
C PHE A 487 35.90 -35.43 25.88
N ALA A 488 34.70 -35.04 25.48
CA ALA A 488 34.34 -33.63 25.27
C ALA A 488 34.39 -32.82 26.58
N MET A 489 34.00 -33.42 27.70
CA MET A 489 34.05 -32.76 29.00
C MET A 489 35.49 -32.63 29.51
N GLU A 490 36.33 -33.65 29.34
CA GLU A 490 37.71 -33.67 29.84
C GLU A 490 38.64 -32.75 29.03
N PHE A 491 38.57 -32.80 27.69
CA PHE A 491 39.48 -32.05 26.83
C PHE A 491 38.99 -30.64 26.50
N TRP A 492 37.67 -30.44 26.35
CA TRP A 492 37.11 -29.18 25.86
C TRP A 492 36.22 -28.46 26.87
N GLY A 493 35.83 -29.12 27.97
CA GLY A 493 34.86 -28.57 28.91
C GLY A 493 33.48 -28.35 28.27
N LEU A 494 33.14 -29.12 27.24
CA LEU A 494 31.87 -29.05 26.52
C LEU A 494 30.93 -30.13 27.03
N LEU A 495 29.68 -29.76 27.31
CA LEU A 495 28.66 -30.72 27.73
C LEU A 495 27.78 -31.12 26.54
N LEU A 496 27.93 -32.37 26.11
CA LEU A 496 27.16 -32.97 25.03
C LEU A 496 25.85 -33.56 25.59
N LEU A 497 24.69 -33.06 25.15
CA LEU A 497 23.38 -33.39 25.73
C LEU A 497 22.57 -34.37 24.88
N ALA A 498 22.60 -34.20 23.56
CA ALA A 498 21.77 -34.96 22.64
C ALA A 498 22.45 -35.14 21.28
N VAL A 499 21.91 -36.07 20.50
CA VAL A 499 22.30 -36.30 19.11
C VAL A 499 21.08 -36.16 18.22
N GLN A 500 21.22 -35.36 17.17
CA GLN A 500 20.25 -35.25 16.09
C GLN A 500 20.62 -36.24 14.99
N VAL A 501 19.75 -37.21 14.72
CA VAL A 501 19.96 -38.24 13.71
C VAL A 501 19.17 -37.91 12.45
N TYR A 502 19.87 -37.81 11.32
CA TYR A 502 19.34 -37.67 9.97
C TYR A 502 19.24 -39.05 9.32
N THR A 503 18.02 -39.44 8.95
CA THR A 503 17.79 -40.67 8.19
C THR A 503 18.15 -40.48 6.71
N ASN A 504 18.48 -41.56 5.99
CA ASN A 504 19.00 -41.56 4.60
C ASN A 504 18.21 -40.77 3.54
N ASN A 505 17.01 -40.27 3.86
CA ASN A 505 16.21 -39.44 2.98
C ASN A 505 16.26 -37.94 3.36
N ASP A 506 17.09 -37.52 4.33
CA ASP A 506 17.19 -36.15 4.90
C ASP A 506 15.87 -35.52 5.39
N LYS A 507 14.78 -36.30 5.39
CA LYS A 507 13.40 -35.87 5.64
C LYS A 507 12.87 -36.21 7.03
N LYS A 508 13.64 -36.89 7.86
CA LYS A 508 13.23 -37.14 9.26
C LYS A 508 14.45 -37.00 10.15
N THR A 509 14.39 -35.98 11.00
CA THR A 509 15.35 -35.70 12.05
C THR A 509 14.78 -36.19 13.37
N GLN A 510 15.45 -37.14 14.01
CA GLN A 510 15.09 -37.54 15.37
C GLN A 510 16.11 -36.97 16.36
N MET A 511 15.62 -36.28 17.38
CA MET A 511 16.44 -35.82 18.50
C MET A 511 16.44 -36.90 19.58
N ILE A 512 17.62 -37.44 19.90
CA ILE A 512 17.79 -38.44 20.95
C ILE A 512 18.60 -37.82 22.08
N ILE A 513 17.94 -37.57 23.21
CA ILE A 513 18.55 -37.00 24.41
C ILE A 513 19.22 -38.13 25.19
N ASN A 514 20.49 -37.94 25.53
CA ASN A 514 21.32 -38.89 26.28
C ASN A 514 21.10 -40.38 25.90
N PRO A 515 21.47 -40.81 24.67
CA PRO A 515 21.27 -42.19 24.22
C PRO A 515 22.09 -43.25 24.99
N GLY A 516 23.02 -42.85 25.85
CA GLY A 516 23.85 -43.77 26.62
C GLY A 516 24.75 -44.65 25.73
N VAL A 517 24.82 -45.95 26.05
CA VAL A 517 25.65 -46.93 25.31
C VAL A 517 25.01 -47.38 23.99
N ARG A 518 23.72 -47.11 23.80
CA ARG A 518 22.91 -47.74 22.74
C ARG A 518 23.19 -47.19 21.34
N VAL A 519 23.74 -45.98 21.25
CA VAL A 519 23.99 -45.30 19.97
C VAL A 519 25.48 -45.14 19.76
N ARG A 520 25.95 -45.67 18.63
CA ARG A 520 27.26 -45.34 18.06
C ARG A 520 27.13 -44.14 17.16
N ILE A 521 28.11 -43.25 17.26
CA ILE A 521 28.14 -42.02 16.51
C ILE A 521 28.37 -42.34 15.02
N ASN A 522 27.55 -41.75 14.17
CA ASN A 522 27.77 -41.72 12.73
C ASN A 522 27.87 -40.26 12.29
N THR A 523 29.07 -39.80 11.99
CA THR A 523 29.36 -38.38 11.76
C THR A 523 28.68 -37.80 10.51
N HIS A 524 28.35 -38.64 9.53
CA HIS A 524 27.64 -38.22 8.32
C HIS A 524 26.15 -38.01 8.55
N ARG A 525 25.56 -38.81 9.44
CA ARG A 525 24.13 -38.81 9.74
C ARG A 525 23.78 -38.14 11.05
N MET A 526 24.75 -37.74 11.86
CA MET A 526 24.51 -37.25 13.20
C MET A 526 25.11 -35.87 13.42
N ARG A 527 24.35 -35.00 14.09
CA ARG A 527 24.84 -33.75 14.66
C ARG A 527 24.72 -33.81 16.17
N ALA A 528 25.67 -33.21 16.86
CA ALA A 528 25.67 -33.11 18.30
C ALA A 528 24.96 -31.83 18.76
N VAL A 529 24.21 -31.93 19.85
CA VAL A 529 23.73 -30.77 20.59
C VAL A 529 24.59 -30.60 21.83
N VAL A 530 25.34 -29.50 21.85
CA VAL A 530 26.31 -29.16 22.90
C VAL A 530 25.87 -27.92 23.65
N LEU A 531 26.21 -27.89 24.93
CA LEU A 531 26.17 -26.70 25.75
C LEU A 531 27.56 -26.06 25.75
N ALA A 532 27.67 -24.85 25.19
CA ALA A 532 28.92 -24.09 25.09
C ALA A 532 28.68 -22.61 25.40
N LYS A 533 29.73 -21.83 25.68
CA LYS A 533 29.55 -20.38 25.92
C LYS A 533 29.35 -19.62 24.62
N ASN A 534 30.08 -20.00 23.59
CA ASN A 534 30.06 -19.36 22.28
C ASN A 534 29.99 -20.41 21.16
N LEU A 535 29.48 -20.02 19.99
CA LEU A 535 29.45 -20.88 18.80
C LEU A 535 30.84 -21.39 18.39
N ILE A 536 31.88 -20.55 18.53
CA ILE A 536 33.26 -20.91 18.20
C ILE A 536 33.77 -22.04 19.10
N GLU A 537 33.42 -22.01 20.39
CA GLU A 537 33.77 -23.10 21.31
C GLU A 537 33.02 -24.38 20.94
N ALA A 538 31.76 -24.28 20.53
CA ALA A 538 30.97 -25.41 20.08
C ALA A 538 31.51 -26.05 18.78
N GLN A 539 32.16 -25.26 17.90
CA GLN A 539 32.70 -25.72 16.62
C GLN A 539 34.07 -26.40 16.72
N ARG A 540 34.78 -26.25 17.85
CA ARG A 540 36.02 -26.98 18.13
C ARG A 540 35.71 -28.45 18.37
#